data_AF-A0A7S0CJB2-F1
#
_entry.id   AF-A0A7S0CJB2-F1
#
_cell.length_a   1.000
_cell.length_b   1.000
_cell.length_c   1.000
_cell.angle_alpha   90.00
_cell.angle_beta   90.00
_cell.angle_gamma   90.00
#
_symmetry.space_group_name_H-M   'P 1'
#
loop_
_entity.id
_entity.type
_entity.pdbx_description
1 polymer ?
#
loop_
_entity_poly.entity_id
_entity_poly.type
_entity_poly.pdbx_seq_one_letter_code
_entity_poly.pdbx_strand_id
1 'polypeptide(L)'
;EEGQVVPRDEGALYLLRFGELARGEKKMVKGDYFNEHTLLGDRAVIQASIRATKFTTCGIVTAELIKSIIGDLEKLDNPEKSVISHLEENTSRHSIEKRELLGSGTFGKVWLVENTETKVMYALKIQPKRQ
;
A
#
# COMPACT_ATOMS: atom_id res chain seq x y z
N GLU A 1 -10.13 26.10 28.38
CA GLU A 1 -9.83 26.26 26.94
C GLU A 1 -10.23 24.98 26.25
N GLU A 2 -11.38 25.00 25.59
CA GLU A 2 -11.98 23.83 24.95
C GLU A 2 -11.15 23.47 23.71
N GLY A 3 -10.44 22.35 23.78
CA GLY A 3 -9.83 21.75 22.61
C GLY A 3 -10.94 21.26 21.67
N GLN A 4 -11.02 21.85 20.49
CA GLN A 4 -11.95 21.41 19.45
C GLN A 4 -11.64 19.96 19.09
N VAL A 5 -12.63 19.07 19.26
CA VAL A 5 -12.52 17.66 18.88
C VAL A 5 -12.46 17.62 17.36
N VAL A 6 -11.34 17.14 16.80
CA VAL A 6 -11.21 16.93 15.36
C VAL A 6 -12.31 15.93 14.94
N PRO A 7 -13.14 16.26 13.94
CA PRO A 7 -14.20 15.38 13.50
C PRO A 7 -13.60 14.03 13.09
N ARG A 8 -14.27 12.94 13.48
CA ARG A 8 -13.92 11.57 13.13
C ARG A 8 -14.30 11.30 11.67
N ASP A 9 -13.81 12.12 10.76
CA ASP A 9 -14.07 11.96 9.35
C ASP A 9 -13.29 10.71 8.88
N GLU A 10 -14.04 9.64 8.65
CA GLU A 10 -13.51 8.41 8.07
C GLU A 10 -12.92 8.74 6.69
N GLY A 11 -11.66 8.36 6.48
CA GLY A 11 -10.98 8.62 5.21
C GLY A 11 -10.41 10.03 5.07
N ALA A 12 -10.11 10.74 6.16
CA ALA A 12 -9.37 12.00 6.12
C ALA A 12 -7.96 11.86 6.71
N LEU A 13 -6.94 12.23 5.95
CA LEU A 13 -5.56 12.38 6.41
C LEU A 13 -5.32 13.82 6.84
N TYR A 14 -4.77 14.00 8.04
CA TYR A 14 -4.46 15.31 8.59
C TYR A 14 -2.95 15.53 8.62
N LEU A 15 -2.50 16.68 8.14
CA LEU A 15 -1.09 17.08 8.14
C LEU A 15 -0.88 18.33 9.00
N LEU A 16 0.00 18.26 9.99
CA LEU A 16 0.31 19.38 10.87
C LEU A 16 1.18 20.42 10.17
N ARG A 17 0.64 21.61 9.92
CA ARG A 17 1.32 22.71 9.20
C ARG A 17 1.95 23.73 10.15
N PHE A 18 1.31 23.98 11.28
CA PHE A 18 1.76 24.91 12.31
C PHE A 18 1.18 24.51 13.67
N GLY A 19 1.91 24.78 14.76
CA GLY A 19 1.47 24.48 16.11
C GLY A 19 2.03 23.17 16.67
N GLU A 20 1.36 22.65 17.69
CA GLU A 20 1.77 21.47 18.44
C GLU A 20 0.54 20.63 18.80
N LEU A 21 0.63 19.33 18.52
CA LEU A 21 -0.37 18.34 18.91
C LEU A 21 0.25 17.33 19.88
N ALA A 22 -0.59 16.66 20.65
CA ALA A 22 -0.23 15.52 21.48
C ALA A 22 -1.11 14.33 21.10
N ARG A 23 -0.48 13.18 20.82
CA ARG A 23 -1.11 11.89 20.58
C ARG A 23 -0.78 10.97 21.74
N GLY A 24 -1.68 10.87 22.72
CA GLY A 24 -1.33 10.29 24.02
C GLY A 24 -0.18 11.08 24.66
N GLU A 25 0.92 10.40 24.96
CA GLU A 25 2.14 11.02 25.52
C GLU A 25 3.10 11.56 24.45
N LYS A 26 2.90 11.22 23.18
CA LYS A 26 3.78 11.64 22.09
C LYS A 26 3.42 13.06 21.63
N LYS A 27 4.39 13.96 21.69
CA LYS A 27 4.31 15.28 21.05
C LYS A 27 4.49 15.16 19.54
N MET A 28 3.66 15.87 18.78
CA MET A 28 3.74 15.98 17.33
C MET A 28 4.05 17.43 16.93
N VAL A 29 4.85 17.58 15.89
CA VAL A 29 5.38 18.86 15.39
C VAL A 29 5.08 19.04 13.90
N LYS A 30 5.36 20.23 13.37
CA LYS A 30 5.18 20.55 11.95
C LYS A 30 5.80 19.47 11.04
N GLY A 31 5.00 18.97 10.11
CA GLY A 31 5.38 17.89 9.19
C GLY A 31 4.83 16.52 9.58
N ASP A 32 4.44 16.32 10.85
CA ASP A 32 3.78 15.10 11.27
C ASP A 32 2.36 15.00 10.70
N TYR A 33 1.87 13.77 10.58
CA TYR A 33 0.53 13.45 10.09
C TYR A 33 -0.16 12.41 10.98
N PHE A 34 -1.47 12.27 10.81
CA PHE A 34 -2.27 11.28 11.51
C PHE A 34 -3.54 10.91 10.75
N ASN A 35 -4.18 9.82 11.21
CA ASN A 35 -5.43 9.28 10.68
C ASN A 35 -5.29 8.56 9.32
N GLU A 36 -4.07 8.22 8.92
CA GLU A 36 -3.72 7.54 7.67
C GLU A 36 -4.40 6.18 7.50
N HIS A 37 -4.58 5.44 8.58
CA HIS A 37 -5.23 4.13 8.62
C HIS A 37 -6.70 4.17 8.15
N THR A 38 -7.38 5.31 8.33
CA THR A 38 -8.78 5.46 7.88
C THR A 38 -8.91 5.59 6.36
N LEU A 39 -7.82 5.90 5.64
CA LEU A 39 -7.85 6.02 4.18
C LEU A 39 -8.13 4.69 3.47
N LEU A 40 -7.70 3.58 4.05
CA LEU A 40 -7.80 2.23 3.48
C LEU A 40 -8.98 1.44 4.06
N GLY A 41 -9.82 2.07 4.89
CA GLY A 41 -10.98 1.41 5.49
C GLY A 41 -10.64 0.40 6.57
N ASP A 42 -9.40 0.40 7.08
CA ASP A 42 -9.01 -0.49 8.17
C ASP A 42 -9.60 0.03 9.48
N ARG A 43 -10.78 -0.52 9.82
CA ARG A 43 -11.58 -0.16 11.00
C ARG A 43 -10.95 -0.61 12.33
N ALA A 44 -9.81 -1.30 12.29
CA ALA A 44 -9.29 -2.07 13.42
C ALA A 44 -8.42 -1.29 14.42
N VAL A 45 -8.03 -0.04 14.15
CA VAL A 45 -7.08 0.65 15.05
C VAL A 45 -7.75 1.81 15.77
N ILE A 46 -8.10 1.59 17.05
CA ILE A 46 -8.31 2.69 17.99
C ILE A 46 -6.97 3.42 18.14
N GLN A 47 -6.71 4.41 17.29
CA GLN A 47 -5.55 5.27 17.44
C GLN A 47 -5.83 6.29 18.54
N ALA A 48 -4.86 6.44 19.45
CA ALA A 48 -4.91 7.35 20.59
C ALA A 48 -5.46 8.74 20.24
N SER A 49 -6.22 9.35 21.15
CA SER A 49 -6.81 10.68 20.94
C SER A 49 -5.72 11.72 20.67
N ILE A 50 -5.96 12.58 19.68
CA ILE A 50 -5.08 13.69 19.34
C ILE A 50 -5.65 14.97 19.92
N ARG A 51 -4.82 15.75 20.60
CA ARG A 51 -5.21 16.99 21.27
C ARG A 51 -4.25 18.10 20.86
N ALA A 52 -4.79 19.27 20.53
CA ALA A 52 -3.97 20.45 20.34
C ALA A 52 -3.50 20.97 21.70
N THR A 53 -2.20 21.15 21.87
CA THR A 53 -1.61 21.75 23.08
C THR A 53 -1.34 23.24 22.90
N LYS A 54 -1.31 23.71 21.65
CA LYS A 54 -1.18 25.13 21.26
C LYS A 54 -2.08 25.42 20.07
N PHE A 55 -2.22 26.71 19.73
CA PHE A 55 -2.84 27.13 18.48
C PHE A 55 -2.19 26.39 17.30
N THR A 56 -3.01 25.64 16.57
CA THR A 56 -2.56 24.65 15.60
C THR A 56 -3.37 24.76 14.32
N THR A 57 -2.70 24.59 13.19
CA THR A 57 -3.30 24.54 11.86
C THR A 57 -2.93 23.24 11.17
N CYS A 58 -3.94 22.50 10.74
CA CYS A 58 -3.79 21.26 9.98
C CYS A 58 -4.31 21.43 8.55
N GLY A 59 -3.62 20.83 7.59
CA GLY A 59 -4.19 20.55 6.27
C GLY A 59 -4.98 19.24 6.33
N ILE A 60 -6.04 19.16 5.52
CA ILE A 60 -6.89 17.96 5.41
C ILE A 60 -6.82 17.46 3.98
N VAL A 61 -6.62 16.15 3.83
CA VAL A 61 -6.65 15.46 2.54
C VAL A 61 -7.64 14.30 2.66
N THR A 62 -8.72 14.34 1.90
CA THR A 62 -9.75 13.29 1.94
C THR A 62 -9.43 12.15 0.99
N ALA A 63 -9.94 10.96 1.30
CA ALA A 63 -9.81 9.77 0.47
C ALA A 63 -10.35 10.01 -0.94
N GLU A 64 -11.41 10.80 -1.09
CA GLU A 64 -11.95 11.21 -2.40
C GLU A 64 -10.94 12.01 -3.22
N LEU A 65 -10.25 12.96 -2.58
CA LEU A 65 -9.21 13.75 -3.25
C LEU A 65 -8.02 12.87 -3.65
N ILE A 66 -7.61 11.93 -2.80
CA ILE A 66 -6.54 10.98 -3.11
C ILE A 66 -6.95 10.07 -4.28
N LYS A 67 -8.18 9.54 -4.27
CA LYS A 67 -8.76 8.75 -5.37
C LYS A 67 -8.81 9.54 -6.68
N SER A 68 -9.16 10.81 -6.63
CA SER A 68 -9.20 11.67 -7.82
C SER A 68 -7.82 11.80 -8.50
N ILE A 69 -6.74 11.82 -7.70
CA ILE A 69 -5.38 12.02 -8.19
C ILE A 69 -4.71 10.69 -8.56
N ILE A 70 -4.82 9.67 -7.71
CA ILE A 70 -4.08 8.39 -7.82
C ILE A 70 -4.95 7.28 -8.47
N GLY A 71 -6.26 7.51 -8.55
CA GLY A 71 -7.25 6.53 -9.00
C GLY A 71 -7.60 5.55 -7.88
N ASP A 72 -6.82 4.48 -7.79
CA ASP A 72 -7.07 3.37 -6.89
C ASP A 72 -6.23 3.47 -5.60
N LEU A 73 -6.90 3.53 -4.45
CA LEU A 73 -6.25 3.62 -3.14
C LEU A 73 -5.55 2.31 -2.74
N GLU A 74 -5.93 1.17 -3.32
CA GLU A 74 -5.26 -0.11 -3.05
C GLU A 74 -3.80 -0.10 -3.50
N LYS A 75 -3.43 0.82 -4.40
CA LYS A 75 -2.03 1.06 -4.80
C LYS A 75 -1.19 1.71 -3.70
N LEU A 76 -1.80 2.37 -2.71
CA LEU A 76 -1.08 3.00 -1.59
C LEU A 76 -0.77 2.03 -0.45
N ASP A 77 -1.65 1.07 -0.18
CA ASP A 77 -1.44 0.08 0.90
C ASP A 77 -0.23 -0.80 0.62
N ASN A 78 0.08 -1.00 -0.67
CA ASN A 78 1.15 -1.89 -1.04
C ASN A 78 1.66 -1.55 -2.46
N PRO A 79 2.64 -0.64 -2.61
CA PRO A 79 3.30 -0.42 -3.90
C PRO A 79 3.89 -1.74 -4.43
N GLU A 80 4.25 -2.64 -3.50
CA GLU A 80 4.72 -3.97 -3.76
C GLU A 80 3.60 -4.95 -4.16
N LYS A 81 2.37 -5.02 -3.65
CA LYS A 81 1.36 -6.00 -4.16
C LYS A 81 1.03 -5.86 -5.64
N SER A 82 1.19 -4.67 -6.23
CA SER A 82 1.05 -4.52 -7.69
C SER A 82 2.17 -5.22 -8.50
N VAL A 83 3.29 -5.56 -7.85
CA VAL A 83 4.50 -6.18 -8.44
C VAL A 83 4.88 -7.52 -7.78
N ILE A 84 4.52 -7.75 -6.51
CA ILE A 84 4.93 -8.79 -5.56
C ILE A 84 3.81 -9.78 -5.25
N SER A 85 2.55 -9.51 -5.63
CA SER A 85 1.57 -10.62 -5.77
C SER A 85 2.06 -11.70 -6.76
N HIS A 86 3.07 -11.38 -7.58
CA HIS A 86 3.79 -12.30 -8.46
C HIS A 86 5.06 -12.92 -7.86
N LEU A 87 5.44 -12.56 -6.63
CA LEU A 87 6.66 -13.01 -5.95
C LEU A 87 6.33 -13.72 -4.62
N GLU A 88 5.27 -14.53 -4.60
CA GLU A 88 5.11 -15.50 -3.52
C GLU A 88 6.26 -16.53 -3.59
N GLU A 89 7.19 -16.35 -2.64
CA GLU A 89 8.25 -17.27 -2.28
C GLU A 89 7.66 -18.65 -1.94
N ASN A 90 8.25 -19.69 -2.52
CA ASN A 90 7.85 -21.11 -2.47
C ASN A 90 6.82 -21.57 -3.50
N THR A 91 6.89 -21.11 -4.76
CA THR A 91 6.46 -22.01 -5.84
C THR A 91 7.40 -23.21 -5.89
N SER A 92 7.05 -24.27 -5.16
CA SER A 92 7.57 -25.60 -5.39
C SER A 92 7.56 -25.86 -6.90
N ARG A 93 8.69 -26.29 -7.47
CA ARG A 93 8.83 -26.57 -8.92
C ARG A 93 7.75 -27.51 -9.49
N HIS A 94 6.97 -28.15 -8.62
CA HIS A 94 5.95 -29.14 -8.92
C HIS A 94 4.55 -28.56 -9.21
N SER A 95 4.28 -27.28 -8.96
CA SER A 95 2.95 -26.66 -9.18
C SER A 95 2.85 -25.75 -10.41
N ILE A 96 3.79 -25.83 -11.36
CA ILE A 96 3.80 -24.98 -12.56
C ILE A 96 3.55 -25.80 -13.83
N GLU A 97 2.45 -25.51 -14.54
CA GLU A 97 2.09 -26.12 -15.83
C GLU A 97 2.40 -25.19 -17.01
N LYS A 98 3.02 -25.72 -18.08
CA LYS A 98 3.25 -24.98 -19.33
C LYS A 98 1.99 -24.96 -20.18
N ARG A 99 1.56 -23.78 -20.61
CA ARG A 99 0.40 -23.59 -21.49
C ARG A 99 0.81 -23.34 -22.93
N GLU A 100 1.57 -22.28 -23.17
CA GLU A 100 1.90 -21.81 -24.52
C GLU A 100 3.34 -21.31 -24.62
N LEU A 101 3.96 -21.44 -25.78
CA LEU A 101 5.26 -20.82 -26.05
C LEU A 101 5.05 -19.37 -26.49
N LEU A 102 5.44 -18.42 -25.65
CA LEU A 102 5.33 -16.99 -25.95
C LEU A 102 6.46 -16.49 -26.85
N GLY A 103 7.62 -17.15 -26.83
CA GLY A 103 8.73 -16.75 -27.67
C GLY A 103 9.94 -17.68 -27.59
N SER A 104 10.73 -17.68 -28.67
CA SER A 104 12.01 -18.38 -28.73
C SER A 104 13.07 -17.47 -29.32
N GLY A 105 14.25 -17.45 -28.70
CA GLY A 105 15.37 -16.62 -29.13
C GLY A 105 16.70 -17.27 -28.85
N THR A 106 17.78 -16.54 -29.16
CA THR A 106 19.17 -16.99 -29.01
C THR A 106 19.53 -17.40 -27.59
N PHE A 107 18.90 -16.78 -26.59
CA PHE A 107 19.19 -17.01 -25.18
C PHE A 107 18.29 -18.05 -24.50
N GLY A 108 17.33 -18.64 -25.22
CA GLY A 108 16.41 -19.62 -24.66
C GLY A 108 14.96 -19.45 -25.14
N LYS A 109 14.04 -20.05 -24.38
CA LYS A 109 12.60 -20.05 -24.67
C LYS A 109 11.81 -19.42 -23.53
N VAL A 110 10.74 -18.71 -23.85
CA VAL A 110 9.80 -18.13 -22.90
C VAL A 110 8.46 -18.83 -23.06
N TRP A 111 7.96 -19.40 -21.96
CA TRP A 111 6.67 -20.08 -21.90
C TRP A 111 5.69 -19.29 -21.04
N LEU A 112 4.43 -19.24 -21.44
CA LEU A 112 3.33 -18.92 -20.54
C LEU A 112 3.09 -20.15 -19.67
N VAL A 113 3.09 -19.94 -18.35
CA VAL A 113 2.88 -21.00 -17.37
C VAL A 113 1.82 -20.58 -16.37
N GLU A 114 1.07 -21.55 -15.87
CA GLU A 114 0.07 -21.37 -14.82
C GLU A 114 0.59 -22.02 -13.53
N ASN A 115 0.51 -21.30 -12.42
CA ASN A 115 0.60 -21.95 -11.11
C ASN A 115 -0.73 -22.67 -10.83
N THR A 116 -0.71 -23.99 -10.70
CA THR A 116 -1.93 -24.80 -10.56
C THR A 116 -2.65 -24.58 -9.24
N GLU A 117 -1.94 -24.12 -8.21
CA GLU A 117 -2.47 -23.82 -6.87
C GLU A 117 -3.12 -22.44 -6.83
N THR A 118 -2.42 -21.40 -7.31
CA THR A 118 -2.91 -20.01 -7.25
C THR A 118 -3.72 -19.57 -8.46
N LYS A 119 -3.70 -20.35 -9.55
CA LYS A 119 -4.30 -20.01 -10.85
C LYS A 119 -3.75 -18.75 -11.51
N VAL A 120 -2.62 -18.24 -11.03
CA VAL A 120 -1.96 -17.06 -11.59
C VAL A 120 -1.05 -17.47 -12.76
N MET A 121 -1.07 -16.66 -13.81
CA MET A 121 -0.27 -16.84 -15.02
C MET A 121 1.07 -16.09 -14.92
N TYR A 122 2.14 -16.73 -15.38
CA TYR A 122 3.51 -16.21 -15.36
C TYR A 122 4.23 -16.47 -16.68
N ALA A 123 5.29 -15.70 -16.94
CA ALA A 123 6.23 -15.99 -18.03
C ALA A 123 7.47 -16.72 -17.48
N LEU A 124 7.71 -17.97 -17.91
CA LEU A 124 8.88 -18.77 -17.55
C LEU A 124 9.93 -18.73 -18.65
N LYS A 125 11.03 -18.02 -18.40
CA LYS A 125 12.21 -18.02 -19.27
C LYS A 125 13.14 -19.18 -18.93
N ILE A 126 13.35 -20.08 -19.89
CA ILE A 126 14.25 -21.24 -19.77
C ILE A 126 15.48 -20.97 -20.61
N GLN A 127 16.65 -20.93 -19.96
CA GLN A 127 17.93 -20.68 -20.61
C GLN A 127 18.85 -21.90 -20.43
N PRO A 128 19.39 -22.48 -21.52
CA PRO A 128 20.35 -23.57 -21.40
C PRO A 128 21.63 -23.03 -20.75
N LYS A 129 22.11 -23.69 -19.70
CA LYS A 129 23.41 -23.39 -19.12
C LYS A 129 24.48 -24.02 -20.03
N ARG A 130 25.30 -23.20 -20.68
CA ARG A 130 26.52 -23.67 -21.35
C ARG A 130 27.53 -24.09 -20.27
N GLN A 131 28.14 -25.26 -20.44
CA GLN A 131 29.31 -25.69 -19.66
C GLN A 131 30.49 -24.75 -19.93
#